data_AF-A0A378WYY1-F1
#
_entry.id   AF-A0A378WYY1-F1
#
_cell.length_a   1.000
_cell.length_b   1.000
_cell.length_c   1.000
_cell.angle_alpha   90.00
_cell.angle_beta   90.00
_cell.angle_gamma   90.00
#
_symmetry.space_group_name_H-M   'P 1'
#
loop_
_entity.id
_entity.type
_entity.pdbx_description
1 polymer ?
#
loop_
_entity_poly.entity_id
_entity_poly.type
_entity_poly.pdbx_seq_one_letter_code
_entity_poly.pdbx_strand_id
1 'polypeptide(L)'
;MEIPHPDVRRAPGHRPLSASRHRPTPAPVTANTGAPPLPQPRGELSAGICALLSGTACHVDFDTATTDPYGEDLQLALHVCYELHYRGFDSVDPRWEWDPKLLRMRAHLEDRFLAAMRRDVPGGDDLDGELDELLVEPVEGAGSGTS
;
A
#
# COMPACT_ATOMS: atom_id res chain seq x y z
N MET A 1 -70.92 -8.37 5.40
CA MET A 1 -70.26 -7.21 4.78
C MET A 1 -68.88 -7.70 4.36
N GLU A 2 -68.79 -8.13 3.10
CA GLU A 2 -67.66 -8.88 2.54
C GLU A 2 -66.66 -7.91 1.93
N ILE A 3 -65.38 -8.03 2.28
CA ILE A 3 -64.30 -7.19 1.74
C ILE A 3 -63.78 -7.89 0.48
N PRO A 4 -63.81 -7.27 -0.71
CA PRO A 4 -63.30 -7.91 -1.92
C PRO A 4 -61.76 -7.91 -1.92
N HIS A 5 -61.18 -9.06 -2.25
CA HIS A 5 -59.74 -9.26 -2.44
C HIS A 5 -59.32 -8.72 -3.83
N PRO A 6 -58.23 -7.95 -3.98
CA PRO A 6 -57.79 -7.52 -5.29
C PRO A 6 -57.15 -8.68 -6.08
N ASP A 7 -57.51 -8.76 -7.37
CA ASP A 7 -56.93 -9.67 -8.36
C ASP A 7 -55.44 -9.41 -8.58
N VAL A 8 -54.62 -10.41 -8.25
CA VAL A 8 -53.18 -10.41 -8.57
C VAL A 8 -53.00 -10.74 -10.05
N ARG A 9 -52.84 -9.72 -10.89
CA ARG A 9 -52.40 -9.91 -12.28
C ARG A 9 -50.96 -10.41 -12.30
N ARG A 10 -50.75 -11.64 -12.81
CA ARG A 10 -49.42 -12.17 -13.16
C ARG A 10 -48.80 -11.33 -14.28
N ALA A 11 -47.63 -10.75 -14.04
CA ALA A 11 -46.78 -10.15 -15.08
C ALA A 11 -46.09 -11.25 -15.91
N PRO A 12 -45.84 -11.03 -17.22
CA PRO A 12 -45.16 -12.01 -18.07
C PRO A 12 -43.65 -12.05 -17.81
N GLY A 13 -43.06 -13.24 -17.97
CA GLY A 13 -41.70 -13.59 -17.55
C GLY A 13 -40.58 -12.74 -18.16
N HIS A 14 -39.61 -12.39 -17.31
CA HIS A 14 -38.34 -11.81 -17.73
C HIS A 14 -37.44 -12.90 -18.35
N ARG A 15 -37.16 -12.76 -19.65
CA ARG A 15 -36.02 -13.41 -20.31
C ARG A 15 -34.73 -12.84 -19.70
N PRO A 16 -33.79 -13.65 -19.19
CA PRO A 16 -32.49 -13.11 -18.82
C PRO A 16 -31.75 -12.70 -20.09
N LEU A 17 -31.35 -11.44 -20.16
CA LEU A 17 -30.41 -10.95 -21.15
C LEU A 17 -29.04 -11.54 -20.82
N SER A 18 -28.58 -12.47 -21.65
CA SER A 18 -27.19 -12.95 -21.61
C SER A 18 -26.29 -11.81 -22.08
N ALA A 19 -25.90 -10.92 -21.16
CA ALA A 19 -24.91 -9.90 -21.41
C ALA A 19 -23.55 -10.58 -21.56
N SER A 20 -23.13 -10.80 -22.81
CA SER A 20 -21.76 -11.14 -23.12
C SER A 20 -20.88 -10.04 -22.53
N ARG A 21 -20.14 -10.35 -21.47
CA ARG A 21 -19.17 -9.43 -20.86
C ARG A 21 -18.03 -9.28 -21.85
N HIS A 22 -18.19 -8.36 -22.79
CA HIS A 22 -17.08 -7.90 -23.61
C HIS A 22 -16.10 -7.23 -22.66
N ARG A 23 -15.02 -7.95 -22.31
CA ARG A 23 -13.92 -7.38 -21.54
C ARG A 23 -13.35 -6.26 -22.40
N PRO A 24 -13.46 -4.98 -22.01
CA PRO A 24 -12.81 -3.91 -22.74
C PRO A 24 -11.32 -4.24 -22.75
N THR A 25 -10.71 -4.29 -23.94
CA THR A 25 -9.26 -4.35 -24.07
C THR A 25 -8.72 -3.14 -23.28
N PRO A 26 -7.87 -3.33 -22.26
CA PRO A 26 -7.32 -2.19 -21.55
C PRO A 26 -6.55 -1.35 -22.58
N ALA A 27 -6.85 -0.05 -22.62
CA ALA A 27 -6.05 0.91 -23.37
C ALA A 27 -4.57 0.75 -22.95
N PRO A 28 -3.60 0.95 -23.86
CA PRO A 28 -2.20 0.85 -23.50
C PRO A 28 -1.93 1.75 -22.30
N VAL A 29 -1.51 1.13 -21.19
CA VAL A 29 -1.10 1.86 -20.00
C VAL A 29 0.10 2.69 -20.44
N THR A 30 0.05 4.00 -20.26
CA THR A 30 1.25 4.82 -20.46
C THR A 30 2.16 4.51 -19.27
N ALA A 31 3.03 3.51 -19.45
CA ALA A 31 4.10 3.21 -18.52
C ALA A 31 4.89 4.49 -18.24
N ASN A 32 5.26 4.71 -16.98
CA ASN A 32 6.05 5.88 -16.61
C ASN A 32 7.51 5.68 -17.06
N THR A 33 7.76 5.87 -18.35
CA THR A 33 9.08 5.65 -18.96
C THR A 33 10.09 6.63 -18.35
N GLY A 34 10.96 6.10 -17.48
CA GLY A 34 11.94 6.88 -16.69
C GLY A 34 11.82 6.67 -15.17
N ALA A 35 10.75 6.03 -14.70
CA ALA A 35 10.62 5.58 -13.32
C ALA A 35 11.52 4.36 -13.04
N PRO A 36 11.91 4.12 -11.77
CA PRO A 36 12.66 2.93 -11.40
C PRO A 36 11.83 1.65 -11.65
N PRO A 37 12.47 0.49 -11.88
CA PRO A 37 11.76 -0.78 -11.90
C PRO A 37 11.28 -1.17 -10.49
N LEU A 38 10.34 -2.12 -10.42
CA LEU A 38 9.97 -2.73 -9.15
C LEU A 38 11.20 -3.34 -8.46
N PRO A 39 11.37 -3.16 -7.14
CA PRO A 39 12.53 -3.66 -6.41
C PRO A 39 12.50 -5.18 -6.28
N GLN A 40 13.66 -5.77 -6.00
CA GLN A 40 13.76 -7.18 -5.66
C GLN A 40 13.09 -7.45 -4.30
N PRO A 41 12.12 -8.40 -4.22
CA PRO A 41 11.46 -8.74 -2.97
C PRO A 41 12.41 -9.23 -1.87
N ARG A 42 12.02 -8.98 -0.61
CA ARG A 42 12.75 -9.36 0.61
C ARG A 42 12.02 -10.38 1.49
N GLY A 43 10.83 -10.78 1.07
CA GLY A 43 10.03 -11.81 1.72
C GLY A 43 8.69 -11.95 1.01
N GLU A 44 7.79 -12.71 1.63
CA GLU A 44 6.49 -13.08 1.05
C GLU A 44 5.58 -11.86 0.81
N LEU A 45 5.63 -10.86 1.70
CA LEU A 45 4.79 -9.67 1.59
C LEU A 45 5.21 -8.81 0.40
N SER A 46 6.48 -8.43 0.32
CA SER A 46 6.99 -7.64 -0.82
C SER A 46 6.91 -8.42 -2.12
N ALA A 47 7.08 -9.75 -2.10
CA ALA A 47 6.91 -10.60 -3.28
C ALA A 47 5.46 -10.58 -3.78
N GLY A 48 4.48 -10.70 -2.88
CA GLY A 48 3.07 -10.60 -3.21
C GLY A 48 2.71 -9.26 -3.83
N ILE A 49 3.17 -8.15 -3.24
CA ILE A 49 2.93 -6.80 -3.76
C ILE A 49 3.55 -6.62 -5.15
N CYS A 50 4.82 -6.97 -5.34
CA CYS A 50 5.47 -6.87 -6.64
C CYS A 50 4.78 -7.76 -7.69
N ALA A 51 4.31 -8.95 -7.30
CA ALA A 51 3.56 -9.84 -8.19
C ALA A 51 2.20 -9.23 -8.59
N LEU A 52 1.50 -8.61 -7.64
CA LEU A 52 0.24 -7.91 -7.90
C LEU A 52 0.44 -6.74 -8.87
N LEU A 53 1.46 -5.90 -8.63
CA LEU A 53 1.72 -4.70 -9.44
C LEU A 53 2.22 -5.04 -10.85
N SER A 54 3.00 -6.12 -11.01
CA SER A 54 3.43 -6.63 -12.31
C SER A 54 2.34 -7.39 -13.07
N GLY A 55 1.17 -7.61 -12.45
CA GLY A 55 0.06 -8.38 -13.03
C GLY A 55 0.30 -9.89 -13.08
N THR A 56 1.33 -10.39 -12.39
CA THR A 56 1.61 -11.84 -12.27
C THR A 56 0.78 -12.52 -11.20
N ALA A 57 0.21 -11.76 -10.27
CA ALA A 57 -0.79 -12.21 -9.29
C ALA A 57 -2.06 -11.35 -9.36
N CYS A 58 -3.19 -11.92 -8.92
CA CYS A 58 -4.49 -11.22 -8.88
C CYS A 58 -4.91 -10.76 -7.48
N HIS A 59 -4.25 -11.27 -6.45
CA HIS A 59 -4.46 -10.92 -5.05
C HIS A 59 -3.19 -11.17 -4.24
N VAL A 60 -3.11 -10.52 -3.09
CA VAL A 60 -2.13 -10.77 -2.04
C VAL A 60 -2.93 -11.18 -0.82
N ASP A 61 -2.66 -12.36 -0.30
CA ASP A 61 -3.22 -12.83 0.98
C ASP A 61 -2.06 -12.89 1.97
N PHE A 62 -2.07 -11.99 2.95
CA PHE A 62 -0.99 -11.87 3.91
C PHE A 62 -1.51 -11.39 5.26
N ASP A 63 -1.10 -12.08 6.33
CA ASP A 63 -1.43 -11.67 7.68
C ASP A 63 -0.42 -10.65 8.21
N THR A 64 -0.77 -9.38 8.08
CA THR A 64 0.04 -8.24 8.55
C THR A 64 0.30 -8.25 10.06
N ALA A 65 -0.50 -8.97 10.85
CA ALA A 65 -0.31 -9.03 12.30
C ALA A 65 0.94 -9.82 12.69
N THR A 66 1.31 -10.82 11.86
CA THR A 66 2.46 -11.71 12.10
C THR A 66 3.78 -11.17 11.58
N THR A 67 3.76 -10.11 10.77
CA THR A 67 4.96 -9.51 10.20
C THR A 67 5.81 -8.82 11.27
N ASP A 68 7.13 -8.93 11.14
CA ASP A 68 8.09 -8.12 11.86
C ASP A 68 7.91 -6.62 11.49
N PRO A 69 7.56 -5.74 12.44
CA PRO A 69 7.32 -4.32 12.18
C PRO A 69 8.57 -3.57 11.71
N TYR A 70 9.77 -4.04 12.05
CA TYR A 70 11.03 -3.43 11.65
C TYR A 70 11.76 -4.24 10.56
N GLY A 71 11.16 -5.35 10.12
CA GLY A 71 11.77 -6.25 9.16
C GLY A 71 11.85 -5.64 7.76
N GLU A 72 12.90 -6.01 7.01
CA GLU A 72 13.13 -5.53 5.64
C GLU A 72 11.94 -5.75 4.71
N ASP A 73 11.21 -6.86 4.87
CA ASP A 73 10.06 -7.20 4.01
C ASP A 73 8.89 -6.22 4.17
N LEU A 74 8.54 -5.87 5.42
CA LEU A 74 7.50 -4.88 5.70
C LEU A 74 7.92 -3.48 5.25
N GLN A 75 9.15 -3.10 5.53
CA GLN A 75 9.67 -1.78 5.16
C GLN A 75 9.76 -1.62 3.64
N LEU A 76 10.16 -2.65 2.91
CA LEU A 76 10.15 -2.65 1.45
C LEU A 76 8.73 -2.59 0.90
N ALA A 77 7.79 -3.34 1.48
CA ALA A 77 6.38 -3.29 1.09
C ALA A 77 5.78 -1.88 1.26
N LEU A 78 6.04 -1.23 2.40
CA LEU A 78 5.65 0.17 2.62
C LEU A 78 6.32 1.11 1.62
N HIS A 79 7.63 0.97 1.39
CA HIS A 79 8.36 1.78 0.43
C HIS A 79 7.74 1.68 -0.98
N VAL A 80 7.43 0.47 -1.45
CA VAL A 80 6.76 0.26 -2.75
C VAL A 80 5.40 0.97 -2.77
N CYS A 81 4.61 0.84 -1.70
CA CYS A 81 3.32 1.52 -1.63
C CYS A 81 3.47 3.05 -1.66
N TYR A 82 4.47 3.61 -0.98
CA TYR A 82 4.75 5.05 -0.99
C TYR A 82 5.23 5.55 -2.36
N GLU A 83 6.14 4.81 -3.00
CA GLU A 83 6.71 5.23 -4.28
C GLU A 83 5.63 5.33 -5.36
N LEU A 84 4.58 4.47 -5.31
CA LEU A 84 3.40 4.59 -6.18
C LEU A 84 2.74 5.97 -6.14
N HIS A 85 2.71 6.61 -4.96
CA HIS A 85 2.13 7.95 -4.77
C HIS A 85 3.10 9.09 -5.01
N TYR A 86 4.39 8.78 -5.20
CA TYR A 86 5.43 9.80 -5.37
C TYR A 86 5.91 9.90 -6.81
N ARG A 87 6.45 8.80 -7.36
CA ARG A 87 6.97 8.75 -8.73
C ARG A 87 6.41 7.59 -9.56
N GLY A 88 5.91 6.53 -8.91
CA GLY A 88 5.52 5.29 -9.55
C GLY A 88 6.71 4.43 -9.96
N PHE A 89 6.43 3.35 -10.70
CA PHE A 89 7.41 2.41 -11.22
C PHE A 89 7.26 2.25 -12.73
N ASP A 90 8.35 1.82 -13.37
CA ASP A 90 8.29 1.44 -14.78
C ASP A 90 7.33 0.26 -14.97
N SER A 91 6.58 0.30 -16.06
CA SER A 91 5.63 -0.75 -16.46
C SER A 91 4.52 -1.09 -15.44
N VAL A 92 4.30 -0.26 -14.41
CA VAL A 92 3.18 -0.38 -13.45
C VAL A 92 2.09 0.65 -13.80
N ASP A 93 0.81 0.23 -13.81
CA ASP A 93 -0.32 1.15 -14.05
C ASP A 93 -0.41 2.18 -12.90
N PRO A 94 -0.32 3.50 -13.17
CA PRO A 94 -0.41 4.52 -12.13
C PRO A 94 -1.69 4.47 -11.29
N ARG A 95 -2.78 3.89 -11.82
CA ARG A 95 -4.05 3.73 -11.08
C ARG A 95 -3.93 2.86 -9.83
N TRP A 96 -2.87 2.05 -9.71
CA TRP A 96 -2.61 1.28 -8.48
C TRP A 96 -2.49 2.17 -7.24
N GLU A 97 -2.07 3.43 -7.38
CA GLU A 97 -2.02 4.37 -6.27
C GLU A 97 -3.40 4.57 -5.61
N TRP A 98 -4.50 4.35 -6.33
CA TRP A 98 -5.87 4.50 -5.82
C TRP A 98 -6.58 3.16 -5.59
N ASP A 99 -5.92 2.02 -5.75
CA ASP A 99 -6.57 0.72 -5.54
C ASP A 99 -7.00 0.56 -4.07
N PRO A 100 -8.30 0.38 -3.77
CA PRO A 100 -8.77 0.33 -2.39
C PRO A 100 -8.22 -0.84 -1.57
N LYS A 101 -7.85 -1.96 -2.21
CA LYS A 101 -7.29 -3.10 -1.50
C LYS A 101 -5.83 -2.84 -1.14
N LEU A 102 -5.06 -2.27 -2.05
CA LEU A 102 -3.68 -1.88 -1.82
C LEU A 102 -3.58 -0.78 -0.75
N LEU A 103 -4.45 0.24 -0.80
CA LEU A 103 -4.55 1.27 0.23
C LEU A 103 -4.90 0.69 1.60
N ARG A 104 -5.82 -0.28 1.65
CA ARG A 104 -6.15 -0.97 2.91
C ARG A 104 -4.95 -1.74 3.45
N MET A 105 -4.26 -2.50 2.61
CA MET A 105 -3.06 -3.24 3.03
C MET A 105 -1.99 -2.29 3.54
N ARG A 106 -1.72 -1.19 2.83
CA ARG A 106 -0.80 -0.14 3.27
C ARG A 106 -1.16 0.37 4.67
N ALA A 107 -2.44 0.71 4.91
CA ALA A 107 -2.89 1.16 6.23
C ALA A 107 -2.60 0.14 7.34
N HIS A 108 -2.80 -1.16 7.09
CA HIS A 108 -2.52 -2.20 8.09
C HIS A 108 -1.02 -2.32 8.40
N LEU A 109 -0.16 -2.18 7.39
CA LEU A 109 1.29 -2.17 7.55
C LEU A 109 1.77 -0.93 8.30
N GLU A 110 1.22 0.25 7.98
CA GLU A 110 1.49 1.52 8.67
C GLU A 110 1.07 1.41 10.15
N ASP A 111 -0.13 0.94 10.43
CA ASP A 111 -0.61 0.74 11.81
C ASP A 111 0.30 -0.21 12.59
N ARG A 112 0.74 -1.31 11.97
CA ARG A 112 1.63 -2.29 12.60
C ARG A 112 2.99 -1.68 12.96
N PHE A 113 3.55 -0.90 12.04
CA PHE A 113 4.83 -0.20 12.22
C PHE A 113 4.72 0.93 13.24
N LEU A 114 3.72 1.81 13.10
CA LEU A 114 3.46 2.92 14.02
C LEU A 114 3.18 2.44 15.45
N ALA A 115 2.44 1.36 15.61
CA ALA A 115 2.20 0.76 16.92
C ALA A 115 3.48 0.23 17.57
N ALA A 116 4.40 -0.32 16.78
CA ALA A 116 5.70 -0.74 17.28
C ALA A 116 6.56 0.46 17.69
N MET A 117 6.67 1.47 16.82
CA MET A 117 7.44 2.68 17.13
C MET A 117 6.93 3.37 18.40
N ARG A 118 5.61 3.55 18.55
CA ARG A 118 5.02 4.18 19.75
C ARG A 118 5.24 3.39 21.03
N ARG A 119 5.39 2.07 20.94
CA ARG A 119 5.68 1.22 22.10
C ARG A 119 7.15 1.29 22.49
N ASP A 120 8.03 1.31 21.49
CA ASP A 120 9.48 1.11 21.70
C ASP A 120 10.25 2.43 21.86
N VAL A 121 9.68 3.55 21.42
CA VAL A 121 10.26 4.89 21.59
C VAL A 121 9.60 5.58 22.79
N PRO A 122 10.33 5.84 23.89
CA PRO A 122 9.84 6.67 24.97
C PRO A 122 9.46 8.04 24.43
N GLY A 123 8.25 8.50 24.72
CA GLY A 123 7.88 9.89 24.46
C GLY A 123 8.55 10.84 25.46
N GLY A 124 8.58 12.12 25.10
CA GLY A 124 8.97 13.23 25.99
C GLY A 124 8.07 14.43 25.71
N ASP A 125 7.92 15.31 26.71
CA ASP A 125 7.16 16.57 26.62
C ASP A 125 8.06 17.82 26.65
N ASP A 126 9.37 17.63 26.83
CA ASP A 126 10.37 18.70 26.81
C ASP A 126 11.06 18.81 25.44
N LEU A 127 10.38 19.48 24.51
CA LEU A 127 10.94 19.72 23.17
C LEU A 127 12.19 20.61 23.21
N ASP A 128 12.20 21.61 24.09
CA ASP A 128 13.29 22.59 24.16
C ASP A 128 14.58 21.93 24.68
N GLY A 129 14.47 21.09 25.71
CA GLY A 129 15.60 20.31 26.23
C GLY A 129 16.19 19.34 25.20
N GLU A 130 15.35 18.61 24.47
CA GLU A 130 15.79 17.69 23.40
C GLU A 130 16.47 18.44 22.23
N LEU A 131 15.97 19.62 21.88
CA LEU A 131 16.55 20.44 20.81
C LEU A 131 17.90 21.03 21.23
N ASP A 132 18.04 21.48 22.48
CA ASP A 132 19.29 22.00 23.01
C ASP A 132 20.41 20.93 22.99
N GLU A 133 20.09 19.65 23.25
CA GLU A 133 21.05 18.55 23.14
C GLU A 133 21.53 18.30 21.70
N LEU A 134 20.63 18.38 20.71
CA LEU A 134 20.96 18.13 19.29
C LEU A 134 21.77 19.26 18.64
N LEU A 135 21.67 20.48 19.15
CA LEU A 135 22.35 21.67 18.60
C LEU A 135 23.80 21.82 19.06
N VAL A 136 24.32 20.89 19.87
CA VAL A 136 25.74 20.88 20.24
C VAL A 136 26.59 20.38 19.07
N GLU A 137 27.36 21.27 18.45
CA GLU A 137 28.35 20.86 17.43
C GLU A 137 29.37 19.89 18.06
N PRO A 138 29.59 18.70 17.46
CA PRO A 138 30.68 17.84 17.89
C PRO A 138 32.01 18.58 17.67
N VAL A 139 32.80 18.77 18.74
CA VAL A 139 34.18 19.23 18.58
C VAL A 139 34.94 18.16 17.83
N GLU A 140 35.14 18.34 16.52
CA GLU A 140 36.05 17.49 15.76
C GLU A 140 37.43 17.58 16.42
N GLY A 141 37.87 16.44 16.99
CA GLY A 141 39.20 16.32 17.56
C GLY A 141 40.23 16.67 16.49
N ALA A 142 41.04 17.69 16.80
CA ALA A 142 42.16 18.20 16.02
C ALA A 142 42.71 17.18 15.03
N GLY A 143 42.58 17.48 13.73
CA GLY A 143 43.22 16.72 12.66
C GLY A 143 44.69 16.53 13.01
N SER A 144 45.09 15.28 13.29
CA SER A 144 46.48 14.91 13.36
C SER A 144 47.02 14.99 11.94
N GLY A 145 47.56 16.15 11.58
CA GLY A 145 48.40 16.29 10.41
C GLY A 145 49.60 15.37 10.58
N THR A 146 49.60 14.22 9.92
CA THR A 146 50.79 13.39 9.76
C THR A 146 51.38 13.70 8.39
N SER A 147 52.59 14.27 8.45
CA SER A 147 53.54 14.48 7.35
C SER A 147 53.87 13.22 6.56
#